data_AF-A0A6N7PEG4-F1
#
_entry.id   AF-A0A6N7PEG4-F1
#
_cell.length_a   1.000
_cell.length_b   1.000
_cell.length_c   1.000
_cell.angle_alpha   90.00
_cell.angle_beta   90.00
_cell.angle_gamma   90.00
#
_symmetry.space_group_name_H-M   'P 1'
#
loop_
_entity.id
_entity.type
_entity.pdbx_description
1 polymer ?
#
loop_
_entity_poly.entity_id
_entity_poly.type
_entity_poly.pdbx_seq_one_letter_code
_entity_poly.pdbx_strand_id
1 'polypeptide(L)'
;MKFDFYEQYKDYSNTDLQKIVQQPDAYQPEAVEAASGILKERGVTDKPQVLELKEQTTHLLDSFDVTEETKPPNLLILFLITVGMEYLWMVYNTVIVFRESMPLYFILLKSIDLAFTPFVFYLLWKRKSWGWILIFISTAITAVTRLIQLDLIFQYVGLDTVQGLTYIAITFLKIAFAWYLWRKEIREFFHVSKEVKFWTAVAAICILVAVAFYRISALTGGI
;
A
#
# COMPACT_ATOMS: atom_id res chain seq x y z
N MET A 1 -2.72 -8.61 59.80
CA MET A 1 -3.92 -8.84 58.95
C MET A 1 -3.48 -9.70 57.79
N LYS A 2 -4.17 -10.81 57.50
CA LYS A 2 -3.94 -11.56 56.27
C LYS A 2 -4.73 -10.88 55.16
N PHE A 3 -4.04 -10.52 54.08
CA PHE A 3 -4.67 -9.94 52.90
C PHE A 3 -5.21 -11.07 52.02
N ASP A 4 -6.45 -10.96 51.55
CA ASP A 4 -7.08 -11.96 50.69
C ASP A 4 -7.05 -11.48 49.23
N PHE A 5 -6.04 -11.94 48.49
CA PHE A 5 -5.86 -11.57 47.09
C PHE A 5 -6.96 -12.14 46.18
N TYR A 6 -7.58 -13.26 46.56
CA TYR A 6 -8.64 -13.85 45.77
C TYR A 6 -9.89 -12.97 45.79
N GLU A 7 -10.30 -12.51 46.97
CA GLU A 7 -11.42 -11.59 47.13
C GLU A 7 -11.18 -10.23 46.45
N GLN A 8 -9.93 -9.73 46.44
CA GLN A 8 -9.61 -8.50 45.72
C GLN A 8 -9.66 -8.69 44.19
N TYR A 9 -9.17 -9.83 43.69
CA TYR A 9 -8.98 -10.04 42.25
C TYR A 9 -10.17 -10.67 41.54
N LYS A 10 -11.16 -11.19 42.27
CA LYS A 10 -12.35 -11.83 41.66
C LYS A 10 -13.12 -10.92 40.72
N ASP A 11 -13.05 -9.61 40.92
CA ASP A 11 -13.73 -8.59 40.10
C ASP A 11 -12.83 -8.01 38.99
N TYR A 12 -11.56 -8.43 38.92
CA TYR A 12 -10.62 -7.92 37.91
C TYR A 12 -10.94 -8.50 36.52
N SER A 13 -10.61 -7.73 35.49
CA SER A 13 -10.72 -8.18 34.09
C SER A 13 -9.70 -9.29 33.80
N ASN A 14 -9.99 -10.17 32.83
CA ASN A 14 -9.03 -11.21 32.41
C ASN A 14 -7.68 -10.62 31.97
N THR A 15 -7.71 -9.43 31.34
CA THR A 15 -6.51 -8.71 30.90
C THR A 15 -5.66 -8.25 32.09
N ASP A 16 -6.27 -7.77 33.17
CA ASP A 16 -5.53 -7.32 34.34
C ASP A 16 -4.98 -8.49 35.17
N LEU A 17 -5.74 -9.58 35.27
CA LEU A 17 -5.26 -10.84 35.86
C LEU A 17 -4.05 -11.40 35.09
N GLN A 18 -4.09 -11.37 33.76
CA GLN A 18 -2.95 -11.82 32.93
C GLN A 18 -1.70 -10.95 33.12
N LYS A 19 -1.83 -9.62 33.33
CA LYS A 19 -0.68 -8.75 33.62
C LYS A 19 0.03 -9.16 34.91
N ILE A 20 -0.74 -9.52 35.94
CA ILE A 20 -0.21 -9.98 37.23
C ILE A 20 0.58 -11.29 37.04
N VAL A 21 -0.01 -12.26 36.31
CA VAL A 21 0.64 -13.55 36.03
C VAL A 21 1.90 -13.42 35.17
N GLN A 22 1.93 -12.46 34.23
CA GLN A 22 3.07 -12.23 33.34
C GLN A 22 4.26 -11.51 34.00
N GLN A 23 4.10 -10.99 35.21
CA GLN A 23 5.13 -10.22 35.92
C GLN A 23 5.37 -10.77 37.34
N PRO A 24 5.77 -12.04 37.51
CA PRO A 24 5.86 -12.67 38.82
C PRO A 24 6.84 -11.96 39.77
N ASP A 25 7.86 -11.29 39.24
CA ASP A 25 8.84 -10.54 40.03
C ASP A 25 8.29 -9.23 40.62
N ALA A 26 7.16 -8.72 40.10
CA ALA A 26 6.55 -7.46 40.52
C ALA A 26 5.43 -7.63 41.55
N TYR A 27 4.99 -8.87 41.81
CA TYR A 27 3.85 -9.18 42.68
C TYR A 27 4.24 -10.22 43.73
N GLN A 28 3.45 -10.31 44.80
CA GLN A 28 3.63 -11.35 45.82
C GLN A 28 3.25 -12.72 45.23
N PRO A 29 3.95 -13.82 45.59
CA PRO A 29 3.64 -15.16 45.07
C PRO A 29 2.16 -15.55 45.25
N GLU A 30 1.56 -15.19 46.39
CA GLU A 30 0.15 -15.45 46.69
C GLU A 30 -0.81 -14.67 45.78
N ALA A 31 -0.41 -13.48 45.33
CA ALA A 31 -1.17 -12.67 44.39
C ALA A 31 -1.14 -13.30 42.98
N VAL A 32 0.02 -13.82 42.56
CA VAL A 32 0.20 -14.52 41.28
C VAL A 32 -0.60 -15.82 41.27
N GLU A 33 -0.57 -16.58 42.37
CA GLU A 33 -1.34 -17.82 42.53
C GLU A 33 -2.85 -17.57 42.50
N ALA A 34 -3.33 -16.54 43.21
CA ALA A 34 -4.74 -16.15 43.20
C ALA A 34 -5.21 -15.72 41.80
N ALA A 35 -4.41 -14.91 41.08
CA ALA A 35 -4.74 -14.49 39.73
C ALA A 35 -4.78 -15.67 38.73
N SER A 36 -3.84 -16.61 38.83
CA SER A 36 -3.82 -17.84 38.03
C SER A 36 -5.01 -18.76 38.35
N GLY A 37 -5.37 -18.90 39.62
CA GLY A 37 -6.53 -19.66 40.06
C GLY A 37 -7.84 -19.12 39.46
N ILE A 38 -8.05 -17.80 39.53
CA ILE A 38 -9.24 -17.14 38.96
C ILE A 38 -9.29 -17.30 37.44
N LEU A 39 -8.17 -17.17 36.73
CA LEU A 39 -8.11 -17.37 35.28
C LEU A 39 -8.50 -18.81 34.90
N LYS A 40 -8.03 -19.79 35.68
CA LYS A 40 -8.34 -21.21 35.50
C LYS A 40 -9.81 -21.51 35.75
N GLU A 41 -10.41 -20.94 36.80
CA GLU A 41 -11.85 -21.04 37.09
C GLU A 41 -12.72 -20.45 35.97
N ARG A 42 -12.25 -19.38 35.33
CA ARG A 42 -12.92 -18.74 34.19
C ARG A 42 -12.72 -19.48 32.86
N GLY A 43 -11.98 -20.58 32.84
CA GLY A 43 -11.68 -21.33 31.61
C GLY A 43 -10.77 -20.57 30.63
N VAL A 44 -10.02 -19.56 31.11
CA VAL A 44 -9.03 -18.85 30.31
C VAL A 44 -7.76 -19.69 30.33
N THR A 45 -7.57 -20.52 29.31
CA THR A 45 -6.39 -21.38 29.17
C THR A 45 -5.11 -20.52 29.16
N ASP A 46 -4.08 -20.93 29.91
CA ASP A 46 -2.80 -20.22 30.12
C ASP A 46 -1.97 -19.90 28.85
N LYS A 47 -2.49 -20.20 27.66
CA LYS A 47 -1.86 -19.77 26.41
C LYS A 47 -2.11 -18.28 26.21
N PRO A 48 -1.08 -17.41 26.30
CA PRO A 48 -1.27 -15.99 26.15
C PRO A 48 -1.64 -15.70 24.69
N GLN A 49 -2.92 -15.46 24.39
CA GLN A 49 -3.37 -14.96 23.08
C GLN A 49 -2.65 -13.64 22.68
N VAL A 50 -2.14 -12.90 23.67
CA VAL A 50 -1.38 -11.67 23.46
C VAL A 50 -0.01 -11.94 22.83
N LEU A 51 0.60 -13.11 23.06
CA LEU A 51 1.86 -13.50 22.42
C LEU A 51 1.62 -13.88 20.95
N GLU A 52 0.54 -14.58 20.62
CA GLU A 52 0.17 -14.85 19.22
C GLU A 52 -0.13 -13.56 18.43
N LEU A 53 -0.80 -12.58 19.05
CA LEU A 53 -1.10 -11.32 18.37
C LEU A 53 0.16 -10.46 18.14
N LYS A 54 1.08 -10.45 19.12
CA LYS A 54 2.34 -9.70 19.02
C LYS A 54 3.32 -10.39 18.09
N GLU A 55 3.36 -11.72 18.04
CA GLU A 55 4.09 -12.49 17.01
C GLU A 55 3.49 -12.26 15.63
N GLN A 56 2.16 -12.22 15.46
CA GLN A 56 1.56 -11.88 14.16
C GLN A 56 1.91 -10.46 13.69
N THR A 57 1.99 -9.48 14.60
CA THR A 57 2.36 -8.10 14.22
C THR A 57 3.86 -7.90 14.05
N THR A 58 4.70 -8.60 14.81
CA THR A 58 6.16 -8.58 14.60
C THR A 58 6.55 -9.35 13.35
N HIS A 59 5.91 -10.47 13.02
CA HIS A 59 6.19 -11.21 11.78
C HIS A 59 5.75 -10.45 10.50
N LEU A 60 4.84 -9.47 10.61
CA LEU A 60 4.53 -8.53 9.52
C LEU A 60 5.61 -7.46 9.29
N LEU A 61 6.49 -7.23 10.28
CA LEU A 61 7.58 -6.26 10.23
C LEU A 61 8.97 -6.93 10.16
N ASP A 62 9.17 -8.13 10.69
CA ASP A 62 10.43 -8.89 10.62
C ASP A 62 10.60 -9.64 9.30
N SER A 63 9.58 -9.68 8.42
CA SER A 63 9.75 -10.03 7.01
C SER A 63 10.57 -8.99 6.22
N PHE A 64 11.26 -8.07 6.90
CA PHE A 64 12.19 -7.12 6.30
C PHE A 64 13.63 -7.63 6.23
N ASP A 65 13.94 -8.81 6.77
CA ASP A 65 15.22 -9.45 6.51
C ASP A 65 15.31 -9.87 5.04
N VAL A 66 16.11 -9.11 4.31
CA VAL A 66 16.38 -9.24 2.88
C VAL A 66 17.10 -10.58 2.66
N THR A 67 16.32 -11.63 2.46
CA THR A 67 16.80 -12.98 2.17
C THR A 67 17.40 -12.99 0.78
N GLU A 68 18.73 -13.18 0.74
CA GLU A 68 19.60 -13.47 -0.40
C GLU A 68 19.49 -12.59 -1.65
N GLU A 69 20.66 -12.15 -2.15
CA GLU A 69 20.83 -11.29 -3.32
C GLU A 69 20.36 -11.95 -4.62
N THR A 70 19.05 -12.07 -4.80
CA THR A 70 18.47 -12.31 -6.11
C THR A 70 18.79 -11.10 -6.97
N LYS A 71 19.65 -11.33 -7.97
CA LYS A 71 20.02 -10.32 -8.97
C LYS A 71 18.73 -9.78 -9.60
N PRO A 72 18.52 -8.44 -9.64
CA PRO A 72 17.32 -7.88 -10.23
C PRO A 72 17.21 -8.31 -11.70
N PRO A 73 16.02 -8.72 -12.17
CA PRO A 73 15.84 -9.05 -13.57
C PRO A 73 16.16 -7.80 -14.41
N ASN A 74 16.90 -7.95 -15.51
CA ASN A 74 17.37 -6.83 -16.34
C ASN A 74 16.22 -5.88 -16.76
N LEU A 75 15.03 -6.43 -16.99
CA LEU A 75 13.83 -5.68 -17.33
C LEU A 75 13.35 -4.75 -16.19
N LEU A 76 13.61 -5.07 -14.92
CA LEU A 76 13.28 -4.19 -13.80
C LEU A 76 14.17 -2.95 -13.78
N ILE A 77 15.45 -3.08 -14.13
CA ILE A 77 16.37 -1.94 -14.23
C ILE A 77 15.88 -0.99 -15.32
N LEU A 78 15.54 -1.53 -16.50
CA LEU A 78 14.95 -0.74 -17.60
C LEU A 78 13.66 -0.03 -17.17
N PHE A 79 12.82 -0.73 -16.41
CA PHE A 79 11.61 -0.16 -15.84
C PHE A 79 11.91 1.00 -14.86
N LEU A 80 12.85 0.82 -13.93
CA LEU A 80 13.26 1.88 -13.00
C LEU A 80 13.82 3.10 -13.72
N ILE A 81 14.62 2.90 -14.77
CA ILE A 81 15.12 4.00 -15.62
C ILE A 81 13.94 4.72 -16.28
N THR A 82 12.96 3.98 -16.79
CA THR A 82 11.78 4.59 -17.44
C THR A 82 10.96 5.40 -16.45
N VAL A 83 10.73 4.89 -15.24
CA VAL A 83 10.04 5.62 -14.16
C VAL A 83 10.83 6.87 -13.74
N GLY A 84 12.16 6.76 -13.65
CA GLY A 84 13.02 7.90 -13.36
C GLY A 84 12.97 8.98 -14.45
N MET A 85 12.94 8.59 -15.73
CA MET A 85 12.80 9.52 -16.84
C MET A 85 11.42 10.20 -16.86
N GLU A 86 10.35 9.45 -16.58
CA GLU A 86 9.01 10.00 -16.43
C GLU A 86 8.93 11.00 -15.28
N TYR A 87 9.60 10.73 -14.17
CA TYR A 87 9.70 11.68 -13.06
C TYR A 87 10.39 12.98 -13.47
N LEU A 88 11.53 12.91 -14.17
CA LEU A 88 12.23 14.10 -14.67
C LEU A 88 11.34 14.93 -15.61
N TRP A 89 10.60 14.26 -16.49
CA TRP A 89 9.62 14.92 -17.37
C TRP A 89 8.50 15.61 -16.58
N MET A 90 8.00 14.95 -15.53
CA MET A 90 6.98 15.53 -14.65
C MET A 90 7.51 16.75 -13.87
N VAL A 91 8.74 16.71 -13.37
CA VAL A 91 9.41 17.85 -12.72
C VAL A 91 9.50 19.02 -13.71
N TYR A 92 9.96 18.77 -14.93
CA TYR A 92 10.05 19.79 -15.98
C TYR A 92 8.70 20.45 -16.27
N ASN A 93 7.65 19.65 -16.48
CA ASN A 93 6.30 20.18 -16.72
C ASN A 93 5.75 20.95 -15.52
N THR A 94 6.06 20.50 -14.30
CA THR A 94 5.64 21.18 -13.07
C THR A 94 6.27 22.57 -13.01
N VAL A 95 7.57 22.70 -13.29
CA VAL A 95 8.26 24.01 -13.33
C VAL A 95 7.64 24.95 -14.37
N ILE A 96 7.27 24.44 -15.54
CA ILE A 96 6.57 25.24 -16.56
C ILE A 96 5.22 25.73 -16.02
N VAL A 97 4.42 24.84 -15.43
CA VAL A 97 3.11 25.18 -14.85
C VAL A 97 3.24 26.25 -13.76
N PHE A 98 4.29 26.19 -12.94
CA PHE A 98 4.57 27.20 -11.91
C PHE A 98 4.84 28.58 -12.51
N ARG A 99 5.43 28.66 -13.71
CA ARG A 99 5.69 29.93 -14.40
C ARG A 99 4.40 30.60 -14.90
N GLU A 100 3.41 29.82 -15.30
CA GLU A 100 2.16 30.29 -15.92
C GLU A 100 1.11 30.81 -14.90
N SER A 101 1.49 31.02 -13.62
CA SER A 101 0.61 31.61 -12.58
C SER A 101 -0.74 30.89 -12.40
N MET A 102 -0.72 29.56 -12.38
CA MET A 102 -1.91 28.75 -12.16
C MET A 102 -2.53 28.95 -10.76
N PRO A 103 -3.84 28.66 -10.59
CA PRO A 103 -4.48 28.68 -9.28
C PRO A 103 -3.78 27.78 -8.25
N LEU A 104 -3.76 28.22 -6.98
CA LEU A 104 -3.05 27.52 -5.89
C LEU A 104 -3.47 26.05 -5.73
N TYR A 105 -4.76 25.73 -5.89
CA TYR A 105 -5.24 24.34 -5.76
C TYR A 105 -4.63 23.41 -6.83
N PHE A 106 -4.40 23.93 -8.05
CA PHE A 106 -3.79 23.16 -9.13
C PHE A 106 -2.32 22.89 -8.83
N ILE A 107 -1.63 23.90 -8.30
CA ILE A 107 -0.24 23.78 -7.83
C ILE A 107 -0.14 22.71 -6.74
N LEU A 108 -1.00 22.77 -5.71
CA LEU A 108 -1.00 21.80 -4.60
C LEU A 108 -1.22 20.36 -5.09
N LEU A 109 -2.18 20.15 -5.99
CA LEU A 109 -2.42 18.84 -6.59
C LEU A 109 -1.19 18.33 -7.36
N LYS A 110 -0.52 19.18 -8.13
CA LYS A 110 0.71 18.82 -8.84
C LYS A 110 1.90 18.55 -7.92
N SER A 111 1.98 19.25 -6.79
CA SER A 111 3.01 18.98 -5.78
C SER A 111 2.82 17.60 -5.12
N ILE A 112 1.59 17.10 -4.98
CA ILE A 112 1.34 15.74 -4.49
C ILE A 112 1.89 14.71 -5.47
N ASP A 113 1.62 14.84 -6.77
CA ASP A 113 2.18 13.94 -7.80
C ASP A 113 3.72 13.96 -7.77
N LEU A 114 4.30 15.15 -7.59
CA LEU A 114 5.74 15.37 -7.48
C LEU A 114 6.35 14.68 -6.26
N ALA A 115 5.68 14.67 -5.11
CA ALA A 115 6.15 13.99 -3.90
C ALA A 115 5.88 12.48 -3.94
N PHE A 116 4.78 12.05 -4.56
CA PHE A 116 4.38 10.65 -4.68
C PHE A 116 5.39 9.82 -5.48
N THR A 117 5.86 10.35 -6.61
CA THR A 117 6.77 9.61 -7.51
C THR A 117 8.11 9.22 -6.88
N PRO A 118 8.89 10.13 -6.22
CA PRO A 118 10.14 9.75 -5.57
C PRO A 118 9.91 8.83 -4.38
N PHE A 119 8.78 8.96 -3.69
CA PHE A 119 8.38 8.03 -2.63
C PHE A 119 8.15 6.61 -3.17
N VAL A 120 7.39 6.46 -4.25
CA VAL A 120 7.20 5.16 -4.92
C VAL A 120 8.52 4.62 -5.46
N PHE A 121 9.34 5.46 -6.07
CA PHE A 121 10.67 5.08 -6.56
C PHE A 121 11.55 4.56 -5.43
N TYR A 122 11.57 5.25 -4.29
CA TYR A 122 12.29 4.81 -3.10
C TYR A 122 11.80 3.45 -2.58
N LEU A 123 10.48 3.23 -2.51
CA LEU A 123 9.92 1.95 -2.10
C LEU A 123 10.27 0.81 -3.07
N LEU A 124 10.26 1.09 -4.38
CA LEU A 124 10.67 0.13 -5.40
C LEU A 124 12.15 -0.21 -5.29
N TRP A 125 13.00 0.78 -5.06
CA TRP A 125 14.43 0.59 -4.84
C TRP A 125 14.69 -0.28 -3.60
N LYS A 126 13.94 -0.04 -2.51
CA LYS A 126 13.97 -0.83 -1.28
C LYS A 126 13.22 -2.17 -1.37
N ARG A 127 12.74 -2.53 -2.57
CA ARG A 127 12.02 -3.79 -2.84
C ARG A 127 10.84 -4.05 -1.91
N LYS A 128 10.18 -2.98 -1.43
CA LYS A 128 9.02 -3.11 -0.53
C LYS A 128 7.78 -3.44 -1.36
N SER A 129 6.94 -4.35 -0.85
CA SER A 129 5.66 -4.75 -1.46
C SER A 129 4.76 -3.55 -1.76
N TRP A 130 4.73 -2.55 -0.86
CA TRP A 130 4.00 -1.30 -1.05
C TRP A 130 4.43 -0.52 -2.30
N GLY A 131 5.71 -0.53 -2.66
CA GLY A 131 6.19 0.11 -3.89
C GLY A 131 5.56 -0.52 -5.12
N TRP A 132 5.47 -1.86 -5.14
CA TRP A 132 4.81 -2.61 -6.22
C TRP A 132 3.30 -2.32 -6.28
N ILE A 133 2.61 -2.31 -5.14
CA ILE A 133 1.17 -2.04 -5.06
C ILE A 133 0.85 -0.65 -5.62
N LEU A 134 1.57 0.38 -5.14
CA LEU A 134 1.34 1.77 -5.55
C LEU A 134 1.64 1.99 -7.02
N ILE A 135 2.74 1.42 -7.55
CA ILE A 135 3.05 1.58 -8.97
C ILE A 135 2.09 0.80 -9.87
N PHE A 136 1.62 -0.37 -9.43
CA PHE A 136 0.63 -1.13 -10.18
C PHE A 136 -0.69 -0.37 -10.28
N ILE A 137 -1.22 0.11 -9.15
CA ILE A 137 -2.49 0.86 -9.11
C ILE A 137 -2.38 2.14 -9.95
N SER A 138 -1.32 2.94 -9.77
CA SER A 138 -1.14 4.19 -10.52
C SER A 138 -0.97 3.95 -12.03
N THR A 139 -0.24 2.90 -12.42
CA THR A 139 -0.08 2.51 -13.84
C THR A 139 -1.41 2.05 -14.44
N ALA A 140 -2.20 1.26 -13.70
CA ALA A 140 -3.51 0.79 -14.15
C ALA A 140 -4.51 1.95 -14.32
N ILE A 141 -4.59 2.86 -13.33
CA ILE A 141 -5.42 4.07 -13.41
C ILE A 141 -5.02 4.93 -14.60
N THR A 142 -3.72 5.14 -14.80
CA THR A 142 -3.21 5.93 -15.93
C THR A 142 -3.55 5.27 -17.27
N ALA A 143 -3.36 3.95 -17.39
CA ALA A 143 -3.67 3.22 -18.62
C ALA A 143 -5.16 3.33 -18.97
N VAL A 144 -6.06 3.11 -18.01
CA VAL A 144 -7.51 3.19 -18.25
C VAL A 144 -7.97 4.61 -18.51
N THR A 145 -7.48 5.59 -17.74
CA THR A 145 -7.79 7.01 -18.00
C THR A 145 -7.36 7.40 -19.40
N ARG A 146 -6.21 6.89 -19.86
CA ARG A 146 -5.76 7.12 -21.23
C ARG A 146 -6.61 6.42 -22.28
N LEU A 147 -7.03 5.18 -22.03
CA LEU A 147 -7.95 4.47 -22.91
C LEU A 147 -9.29 5.20 -23.06
N ILE A 148 -9.83 5.75 -21.98
CA ILE A 148 -11.07 6.55 -22.03
C ILE A 148 -10.85 7.85 -22.83
N GLN A 149 -9.70 8.49 -22.66
CA GLN A 149 -9.35 9.73 -23.36
C GLN A 149 -8.98 9.53 -24.83
N LEU A 150 -8.69 8.31 -25.27
CA LEU A 150 -8.38 8.03 -26.67
C LEU A 150 -9.48 8.55 -27.58
N ASP A 151 -10.76 8.30 -27.24
CA ASP A 151 -11.91 8.74 -28.04
C ASP A 151 -11.91 10.27 -28.28
N LEU A 152 -11.64 11.04 -27.22
CA LEU A 152 -11.52 12.51 -27.33
C LEU A 152 -10.32 12.90 -28.21
N ILE A 153 -9.19 12.22 -28.09
CA ILE A 153 -8.01 12.52 -28.91
C ILE A 153 -8.26 12.19 -30.39
N PHE A 154 -8.93 11.07 -30.67
CA PHE A 154 -9.38 10.72 -32.02
C PHE A 154 -10.30 11.80 -32.59
N GLN A 155 -11.23 12.32 -31.78
CA GLN A 155 -12.19 13.33 -32.23
C GLN A 155 -11.57 14.71 -32.46
N TYR A 156 -10.65 15.16 -31.59
CA TYR A 156 -10.19 16.56 -31.59
C TYR A 156 -8.78 16.78 -32.16
N VAL A 157 -7.87 15.83 -31.98
CA VAL A 157 -6.45 16.01 -32.32
C VAL A 157 -6.10 15.30 -33.62
N GLY A 158 -6.75 14.18 -33.91
CA GLY A 158 -6.40 13.32 -35.04
C GLY A 158 -5.18 12.43 -34.74
N LEU A 159 -5.19 11.22 -35.33
CA LEU A 159 -4.14 10.21 -35.15
C LEU A 159 -2.84 10.50 -35.88
N ASP A 160 -2.95 11.23 -36.98
CA ASP A 160 -1.87 11.59 -37.88
C ASP A 160 -0.91 12.61 -37.26
N THR A 161 -1.30 13.24 -36.16
CA THR A 161 -0.43 14.14 -35.41
C THR A 161 0.60 13.39 -34.59
N VAL A 162 1.78 14.00 -34.43
CA VAL A 162 2.84 13.51 -33.52
C VAL A 162 2.32 13.34 -32.09
N GLN A 163 1.39 14.19 -31.67
CA GLN A 163 0.76 14.11 -30.35
C GLN A 163 -0.13 12.86 -30.20
N GLY A 164 -0.97 12.55 -31.20
CA GLY A 164 -1.78 11.34 -31.21
C GLY A 164 -0.94 10.07 -31.16
N LEU A 165 0.08 9.96 -32.01
CA LEU A 165 1.02 8.82 -32.01
C LEU A 165 1.76 8.67 -30.67
N THR A 166 2.27 9.78 -30.12
CA THR A 166 2.94 9.77 -28.82
C THR A 166 1.99 9.31 -27.72
N TYR A 167 0.74 9.77 -27.75
CA TYR A 167 -0.27 9.37 -26.78
C TYR A 167 -0.57 7.87 -26.82
N ILE A 168 -0.74 7.32 -28.03
CA ILE A 168 -0.94 5.87 -28.23
C ILE A 168 0.27 5.09 -27.73
N ALA A 169 1.48 5.49 -28.12
CA ALA A 169 2.71 4.82 -27.73
C ALA A 169 2.85 4.75 -26.20
N ILE A 170 2.59 5.87 -25.50
CA ILE A 170 2.64 5.89 -24.04
C ILE A 170 1.50 5.05 -23.43
N THR A 171 0.31 5.05 -24.03
CA THR A 171 -0.80 4.20 -23.57
C THR A 171 -0.42 2.71 -23.64
N PHE A 172 0.12 2.26 -24.77
CA PHE A 172 0.63 0.89 -24.91
C PHE A 172 1.76 0.59 -23.92
N LEU A 173 2.70 1.52 -23.71
CA LEU A 173 3.77 1.35 -22.74
C LEU A 173 3.22 1.14 -21.32
N LYS A 174 2.22 1.93 -20.90
CA LYS A 174 1.58 1.79 -19.59
C LYS A 174 0.84 0.47 -19.43
N ILE A 175 0.14 0.00 -20.46
CA ILE A 175 -0.52 -1.31 -20.46
C ILE A 175 0.52 -2.43 -20.36
N ALA A 176 1.59 -2.35 -21.16
CA ALA A 176 2.69 -3.31 -21.12
C ALA A 176 3.36 -3.35 -19.74
N PHE A 177 3.51 -2.19 -19.07
CA PHE A 177 4.04 -2.10 -17.72
C PHE A 177 3.12 -2.71 -16.67
N ALA A 178 1.82 -2.41 -16.71
CA ALA A 178 0.85 -3.04 -15.81
C ALA A 178 0.87 -4.57 -15.98
N TRP A 179 0.93 -5.05 -17.22
CA TRP A 179 1.04 -6.49 -17.51
C TRP A 179 2.35 -7.10 -17.02
N TYR A 180 3.48 -6.41 -17.23
CA TYR A 180 4.79 -6.84 -16.75
C TYR A 180 4.85 -6.94 -15.22
N LEU A 181 4.32 -5.94 -14.51
CA LEU A 181 4.24 -5.95 -13.05
C LEU A 181 3.39 -7.11 -12.52
N TRP A 182 2.41 -7.57 -13.30
CA TRP A 182 1.52 -8.69 -12.93
C TRP A 182 2.20 -10.07 -12.96
N ARG A 183 3.38 -10.16 -13.60
CA ARG A 183 4.13 -11.42 -13.77
C ARG A 183 4.60 -11.99 -12.43
N LYS A 184 4.71 -13.33 -12.37
CA LYS A 184 5.00 -14.09 -11.16
C LYS A 184 6.39 -13.74 -10.59
N GLU A 185 7.37 -13.58 -11.47
CA GLU A 185 8.77 -13.31 -11.15
C GLU A 185 8.94 -11.96 -10.47
N ILE A 186 8.23 -10.94 -10.97
CA ILE A 186 8.26 -9.58 -10.41
C ILE A 186 7.56 -9.54 -9.07
N ARG A 187 6.42 -10.21 -8.96
CA ARG A 187 5.70 -10.35 -7.69
C ARG A 187 6.58 -10.98 -6.61
N GLU A 188 7.28 -12.06 -6.95
CA GLU A 188 8.18 -12.77 -6.04
C GLU A 188 9.38 -11.89 -5.65
N PHE A 189 9.93 -11.13 -6.60
CA PHE A 189 10.99 -10.16 -6.33
C PHE A 189 10.59 -9.08 -5.30
N PHE A 190 9.32 -8.66 -5.27
CA PHE A 190 8.79 -7.70 -4.29
C PHE A 190 8.13 -8.36 -3.07
N HIS A 191 8.26 -9.69 -2.91
CA HIS A 191 7.66 -10.45 -1.81
C HIS A 191 6.14 -10.24 -1.67
N VAL A 192 5.44 -10.06 -2.79
CA VAL A 192 4.00 -9.82 -2.79
C VAL A 192 3.26 -11.16 -2.73
N SER A 193 2.48 -11.39 -1.67
CA SER A 193 1.68 -12.61 -1.54
C SER A 193 0.56 -12.70 -2.58
N LYS A 194 0.03 -13.91 -2.81
CA LYS A 194 -1.13 -14.11 -3.72
C LYS A 194 -2.37 -13.33 -3.25
N GLU A 195 -2.56 -13.24 -1.94
CA GLU A 195 -3.66 -12.50 -1.32
C GLU A 195 -3.54 -11.00 -1.56
N VAL A 196 -2.36 -10.42 -1.31
CA VAL A 196 -2.09 -9.00 -1.57
C VAL A 196 -2.31 -8.67 -3.04
N LYS A 197 -1.88 -9.55 -3.95
CA LYS A 197 -2.14 -9.40 -5.40
C LYS A 197 -3.64 -9.36 -5.71
N PHE A 198 -4.43 -10.26 -5.13
CA PHE A 198 -5.88 -10.29 -5.34
C PHE A 198 -6.54 -9.00 -4.83
N TRP A 199 -6.26 -8.59 -3.61
CA TRP A 199 -6.80 -7.35 -3.03
C TRP A 199 -6.37 -6.10 -3.79
N THR A 200 -5.13 -6.06 -4.28
CA THR A 200 -4.64 -4.97 -5.13
C THR A 200 -5.42 -4.90 -6.44
N ALA A 201 -5.75 -6.04 -7.05
CA ALA A 201 -6.60 -6.11 -8.25
C ALA A 201 -7.99 -5.54 -7.99
N VAL A 202 -8.62 -6.00 -6.90
CA VAL A 202 -9.97 -5.54 -6.50
C VAL A 202 -9.95 -4.03 -6.24
N ALA A 203 -8.98 -3.54 -5.47
CA ALA A 203 -8.83 -2.11 -5.20
C ALA A 203 -8.63 -1.30 -6.49
N ALA A 204 -7.77 -1.77 -7.42
CA ALA A 204 -7.60 -1.13 -8.72
C ALA A 204 -8.91 -1.08 -9.49
N ILE A 205 -9.65 -2.20 -9.60
CA ILE A 205 -10.95 -2.25 -10.29
C ILE A 205 -11.96 -1.29 -9.66
N CYS A 206 -12.06 -1.26 -8.32
CA CYS A 206 -12.95 -0.33 -7.62
C CYS A 206 -12.62 1.13 -7.94
N ILE A 207 -11.34 1.51 -7.93
CA ILE A 207 -10.91 2.87 -8.29
C ILE A 207 -11.22 3.16 -9.76
N LEU A 208 -10.99 2.20 -10.66
CA LEU A 208 -11.29 2.35 -12.07
C LEU A 208 -12.79 2.55 -12.33
N VAL A 209 -13.65 1.81 -11.65
CA VAL A 209 -15.10 1.98 -11.73
C VAL A 209 -15.51 3.35 -11.21
N ALA A 210 -14.94 3.80 -10.09
CA ALA A 210 -15.21 5.13 -9.55
C ALA A 210 -14.77 6.25 -10.53
N VAL A 211 -13.59 6.13 -11.14
CA VAL A 211 -13.08 7.08 -12.14
C VAL A 211 -13.96 7.07 -13.39
N ALA A 212 -14.36 5.90 -13.88
CA ALA A 212 -15.26 5.79 -15.03
C ALA A 212 -16.63 6.42 -14.73
N PHE A 213 -17.20 6.16 -13.55
CA PHE A 213 -18.47 6.75 -13.12
C PHE A 213 -18.38 8.28 -13.00
N TYR A 214 -17.31 8.80 -12.39
CA TYR A 214 -17.04 10.23 -12.34
C TYR A 214 -16.94 10.86 -13.73
N ARG A 215 -16.32 10.17 -14.69
CA ARG A 215 -16.22 10.65 -16.08
C ARG A 215 -17.56 10.66 -16.80
N ILE A 216 -18.36 9.60 -16.67
CA ILE A 216 -19.67 9.49 -17.30
C ILE A 216 -20.63 10.57 -16.74
N SER A 217 -20.61 10.78 -15.42
CA SER A 217 -21.41 11.84 -14.78
C SER A 217 -20.99 13.23 -15.26
N ALA A 218 -19.69 13.50 -15.42
CA ALA A 218 -19.21 14.77 -15.98
C ALA A 218 -19.64 14.99 -17.45
N LEU A 219 -19.75 13.93 -18.27
CA LEU A 219 -20.17 14.03 -19.67
C LEU A 219 -21.68 14.19 -19.86
N THR A 220 -22.50 13.62 -18.95
CA THR A 220 -23.96 13.56 -19.11
C THR A 220 -24.72 14.78 -18.58
N GLY A 221 -24.04 15.72 -17.93
CA GLY A 221 -24.57 17.05 -17.63
C GLY A 221 -25.17 17.20 -16.22
N GLY A 222 -24.37 17.73 -15.29
CA GLY A 222 -24.89 18.04 -13.96
C GLY A 222 -23.84 18.46 -12.93
N ILE A 223 -22.94 19.39 -13.29
CA ILE A 223 -22.31 20.46 -12.48
C ILE A 223 -21.58 21.38 -13.47
#